data_AF-A0A5Y0QGC3-F1
#
_entry.id   AF-A0A5Y0QGC3-F1
#
_cell.length_a   1.000
_cell.length_b   1.000
_cell.length_c   1.000
_cell.angle_alpha   90.00
_cell.angle_beta   90.00
_cell.angle_gamma   90.00
#
_symmetry.space_group_name_H-M   'P 1'
#
loop_
_entity.id
_entity.type
_entity.pdbx_description
1 polymer ?
#
loop_
_entity_poly.entity_id
_entity_poly.type
_entity_poly.pdbx_seq_one_letter_code
_entity_poly.pdbx_strand_id
1 'polypeptide(L)'
;AQQNVPESQQEEPEAAWPEYFEPGRYEGVPNEVYHAANGISSTQVKDARVSLMYFNARHVEKTIVKERSPVLDMGNLVHVLALQPENLEAEFSVEPEIPEGAFTTTATLREFIDAHNASLPALLSADDIKALQEEYNATLPSQMPLGASVDETYASYEQLPEEFQRIENGTKHTATAMKACIKEYNATLPAPVKTSGSRDALLEQLAIINPDLVAQEAQKSS
;
A
#
# COMPACT_ATOMS: atom_id res chain seq x y z
N ALA A 1 31.48 -42.87 5.64
CA ALA A 1 31.72 -41.82 4.63
C ALA A 1 32.06 -42.50 3.31
N GLN A 2 31.07 -42.67 2.43
CA GLN A 2 31.29 -43.05 1.05
C GLN A 2 30.70 -41.92 0.22
N GLN A 3 31.62 -41.21 -0.40
CA GLN A 3 31.39 -39.97 -1.11
C GLN A 3 30.53 -40.24 -2.34
N ASN A 4 29.49 -39.42 -2.43
CA ASN A 4 28.66 -39.19 -3.60
C ASN A 4 29.57 -38.74 -4.76
N VAL A 5 29.69 -39.56 -5.79
CA VAL A 5 30.32 -39.14 -7.06
C VAL A 5 29.18 -38.55 -7.90
N PRO A 6 29.25 -37.28 -8.31
CA PRO A 6 28.24 -36.74 -9.22
C PRO A 6 28.41 -37.44 -10.57
N GLU A 7 27.34 -38.08 -11.04
CA GLU A 7 27.20 -38.49 -12.44
C GLU A 7 27.35 -37.23 -13.29
N SER A 8 28.53 -37.08 -13.88
CA SER A 8 28.76 -36.11 -14.93
C SER A 8 27.82 -36.46 -16.08
N GLN A 9 26.77 -35.66 -16.27
CA GLN A 9 26.06 -35.58 -17.54
C GLN A 9 27.11 -35.29 -18.60
N GLN A 10 27.51 -36.35 -19.32
CA GLN A 10 28.21 -36.19 -20.58
C GLN A 10 27.17 -35.56 -21.51
N GLU A 11 27.28 -34.26 -21.75
CA GLU A 11 26.63 -33.63 -22.90
C GLU A 11 27.08 -34.42 -24.13
N GLU A 12 26.15 -35.17 -24.73
CA GLU A 12 26.37 -35.76 -26.05
C GLU A 12 26.77 -34.63 -27.00
N PRO A 13 27.76 -34.84 -27.88
CA PRO A 13 28.14 -33.83 -28.86
C PRO A 13 26.89 -33.45 -29.66
N GLU A 14 26.56 -32.15 -29.69
CA GLU A 14 25.48 -31.59 -30.49
C GLU A 14 25.59 -32.17 -31.90
N ALA A 15 24.66 -33.07 -32.27
CA ALA A 15 24.74 -33.77 -33.53
C ALA A 15 24.67 -32.74 -34.66
N ALA A 16 25.78 -32.50 -35.36
CA ALA A 16 25.81 -31.62 -36.51
C ALA A 16 25.01 -32.27 -37.63
N TRP A 17 23.73 -31.88 -37.74
CA TRP A 17 22.84 -32.36 -38.79
C TRP A 17 23.27 -31.82 -40.15
N PRO A 18 23.17 -32.63 -41.22
CA PRO A 18 23.57 -32.18 -42.54
C PRO A 18 22.63 -31.06 -43.04
N GLU A 19 23.18 -30.12 -43.81
CA GLU A 19 22.38 -29.09 -44.49
C GLU A 19 21.46 -29.69 -45.56
N TYR A 20 21.81 -30.89 -46.06
CA TYR A 20 21.04 -31.63 -47.05
C TYR A 20 20.86 -33.08 -46.62
N PHE A 21 19.60 -33.49 -46.45
CA PHE A 21 19.21 -34.87 -46.17
C PHE A 21 18.97 -35.63 -47.46
N GLU A 22 19.64 -36.77 -47.63
CA GLU A 22 19.35 -37.74 -48.69
C GLU A 22 18.11 -38.58 -48.33
N PRO A 23 17.43 -39.21 -49.32
CA PRO A 23 16.33 -40.12 -49.03
C PRO A 23 16.74 -41.26 -48.09
N GLY A 24 16.10 -41.36 -46.92
CA GLY A 24 16.45 -42.34 -45.90
C GLY A 24 15.62 -42.20 -44.63
N ARG A 25 15.88 -43.07 -43.65
CA ARG A 25 15.27 -43.00 -42.32
C ARG A 25 16.29 -42.46 -41.32
N TYR A 26 15.98 -41.31 -40.73
CA TYR A 26 16.81 -40.65 -39.72
C TYR A 26 16.11 -40.76 -38.37
N GLU A 27 16.85 -41.15 -37.33
CA GLU A 27 16.35 -41.24 -35.95
C GLU A 27 16.89 -40.06 -35.14
N GLY A 28 16.13 -39.61 -34.14
CA GLY A 28 16.59 -38.56 -33.21
C GLY A 28 16.72 -37.16 -33.81
N VAL A 29 16.20 -36.90 -35.02
CA VAL A 29 16.23 -35.56 -35.62
C VAL A 29 15.40 -34.60 -34.77
N PRO A 30 15.97 -33.50 -34.25
CA PRO A 30 15.22 -32.48 -33.53
C PRO A 30 14.11 -31.90 -34.41
N ASN A 31 12.98 -31.54 -33.81
CA ASN A 31 11.80 -31.08 -34.53
C ASN A 31 12.10 -29.84 -35.41
N GLU A 32 12.93 -28.92 -34.91
CA GLU A 32 13.34 -27.73 -35.66
C GLU A 32 14.15 -28.08 -36.91
N VAL A 33 15.10 -29.02 -36.79
CA VAL A 33 15.91 -29.51 -37.92
C VAL A 33 15.03 -30.25 -38.92
N TYR A 34 14.09 -31.07 -38.44
CA TYR A 34 13.15 -31.79 -39.29
C TYR A 34 12.29 -30.85 -40.13
N HIS A 35 11.78 -29.77 -39.54
CA HIS A 35 10.96 -28.77 -40.25
C HIS A 35 11.77 -27.84 -41.16
N ALA A 36 13.06 -27.65 -40.89
CA ALA A 36 13.98 -26.88 -41.73
C ALA A 36 14.61 -27.70 -42.87
N ALA A 37 14.50 -29.03 -42.83
CA ALA A 37 15.11 -29.91 -43.82
C ALA A 37 14.62 -29.63 -45.25
N ASN A 38 15.46 -29.97 -46.23
CA ASN A 38 15.24 -29.81 -47.68
C ASN A 38 14.09 -30.67 -48.26
N GLY A 39 13.38 -31.43 -47.43
CA GLY A 39 12.30 -32.33 -47.86
C GLY A 39 10.97 -31.61 -48.08
N ILE A 40 10.09 -32.24 -48.88
CA ILE A 40 8.70 -31.80 -49.03
C ILE A 40 7.81 -32.61 -48.08
N SER A 41 7.23 -31.94 -47.08
CA SER A 41 6.32 -32.53 -46.11
C SER A 41 5.00 -33.01 -46.74
N SER A 42 4.30 -33.94 -46.07
CA SER A 42 2.97 -34.40 -46.52
C SER A 42 1.95 -33.25 -46.65
N THR A 43 2.00 -32.27 -45.72
CA THR A 43 1.15 -31.07 -45.77
C THR A 43 1.43 -30.26 -47.03
N GLN A 44 2.71 -30.06 -47.36
CA GLN A 44 3.12 -29.38 -48.59
C GLN A 44 2.64 -30.09 -49.86
N VAL A 45 2.73 -31.43 -49.91
CA VAL A 45 2.20 -32.21 -51.04
C VAL A 45 0.69 -32.05 -51.16
N LYS A 46 -0.05 -32.05 -50.04
CA LYS A 46 -1.51 -31.83 -50.03
C LYS A 46 -1.87 -30.43 -50.53
N ASP A 47 -1.14 -29.41 -50.13
CA ASP A 47 -1.36 -28.03 -50.59
C ASP A 47 -1.02 -27.87 -52.08
N ALA A 48 0.05 -28.51 -52.56
CA ALA A 48 0.41 -28.53 -53.98
C ALA A 48 -0.65 -29.22 -54.85
N ARG A 49 -1.34 -30.23 -54.31
CA ARG A 49 -2.47 -30.89 -54.99
C ARG A 49 -3.70 -30.00 -55.13
N VAL A 50 -3.88 -28.99 -54.28
CA VAL A 50 -4.94 -27.98 -54.45
C VAL A 50 -4.60 -27.08 -55.63
N SER A 51 -3.40 -26.49 -55.62
CA SER A 51 -2.84 -25.71 -56.73
C SER A 51 -1.37 -25.39 -56.48
N LEU A 52 -0.55 -25.36 -57.53
CA LEU A 52 0.84 -24.91 -57.42
C LEU A 52 0.95 -23.42 -57.07
N MET A 53 -0.03 -22.59 -57.47
CA MET A 53 -0.10 -21.19 -57.01
C MET A 53 -0.35 -21.13 -55.51
N TYR A 54 -1.22 -21.98 -54.96
CA TYR A 54 -1.50 -22.02 -53.52
C TYR A 54 -0.27 -22.49 -52.73
N PHE A 55 0.43 -23.50 -53.23
CA PHE A 55 1.70 -23.95 -52.64
C PHE A 55 2.74 -22.84 -52.64
N ASN A 56 2.94 -22.15 -53.77
CA ASN A 56 3.91 -21.06 -53.87
C ASN A 56 3.55 -19.91 -52.92
N ALA A 57 2.30 -19.45 -52.93
CA ALA A 57 1.82 -18.40 -52.04
C ALA A 57 1.96 -18.75 -50.55
N ARG A 58 1.77 -20.02 -50.16
CA ARG A 58 1.83 -20.44 -48.75
C ARG A 58 3.23 -20.80 -48.26
N HIS A 59 4.02 -21.51 -49.05
CA HIS A 59 5.30 -22.11 -48.61
C HIS A 59 6.54 -21.39 -49.17
N VAL A 60 6.43 -20.70 -50.32
CA VAL A 60 7.54 -20.01 -50.99
C VAL A 60 7.48 -18.50 -50.72
N GLU A 61 6.42 -17.84 -51.19
CA GLU A 61 6.23 -16.39 -51.01
C GLU A 61 5.70 -16.03 -49.62
N LYS A 62 5.10 -17.00 -48.91
CA LYS A 62 4.51 -16.85 -47.56
C LYS A 62 3.49 -15.70 -47.47
N THR A 63 2.79 -15.41 -48.56
CA THR A 63 1.72 -14.41 -48.67
C THR A 63 0.40 -14.89 -48.05
N ILE A 64 0.19 -16.21 -47.98
CA ILE A 64 -0.95 -16.82 -47.29
C ILE A 64 -0.51 -17.32 -45.91
N VAL A 65 -1.02 -16.70 -44.85
CA VAL A 65 -0.77 -17.10 -43.46
C VAL A 65 -1.66 -18.29 -43.08
N LYS A 66 -1.10 -19.24 -42.34
CA LYS A 66 -1.89 -20.33 -41.75
C LYS A 66 -2.68 -19.80 -40.55
N GLU A 67 -3.99 -19.74 -40.67
CA GLU A 67 -4.87 -19.47 -39.53
C GLU A 67 -4.82 -20.64 -38.54
N ARG A 68 -4.66 -20.33 -37.25
CA ARG A 68 -4.84 -21.31 -36.18
C ARG A 68 -6.33 -21.58 -36.01
N SER A 69 -6.69 -22.85 -35.88
CA SER A 69 -8.07 -23.26 -35.67
C SER A 69 -8.20 -23.93 -34.30
N PRO A 70 -9.33 -23.73 -33.57
CA PRO A 70 -9.50 -24.33 -32.25
C PRO A 70 -9.37 -25.86 -32.24
N VAL A 71 -9.77 -26.52 -33.33
CA VAL A 71 -9.66 -27.98 -33.49
C VAL A 71 -8.21 -28.41 -33.65
N LEU A 72 -7.40 -27.63 -34.38
CA LEU A 72 -5.98 -27.92 -34.54
C LEU A 72 -5.22 -27.66 -33.24
N ASP A 73 -5.54 -26.59 -32.53
CA ASP A 73 -4.92 -26.27 -31.23
C ASP A 73 -5.24 -27.34 -30.19
N MET A 74 -6.49 -27.82 -30.13
CA MET A 74 -6.87 -28.96 -29.29
C MET A 74 -6.14 -30.24 -29.69
N GLY A 75 -6.01 -30.51 -31.00
CA GLY A 75 -5.26 -31.68 -31.49
C GLY A 75 -3.79 -31.63 -31.11
N ASN A 76 -3.18 -30.43 -31.19
CA ASN A 76 -1.81 -30.21 -30.76
C ASN A 76 -1.66 -30.41 -29.25
N LEU A 77 -2.59 -29.90 -28.43
CA LEU A 77 -2.59 -30.12 -26.99
C LEU A 77 -2.60 -31.61 -26.62
N VAL A 78 -3.51 -32.38 -27.23
CA VAL A 78 -3.59 -33.84 -27.00
C VAL A 78 -2.31 -34.54 -27.46
N HIS A 79 -1.73 -34.12 -28.58
CA HIS A 79 -0.47 -34.68 -29.07
C HIS A 79 0.68 -34.42 -28.09
N VAL A 80 0.83 -33.18 -27.60
CA VAL A 80 1.85 -32.81 -26.61
C VAL A 80 1.63 -33.59 -25.32
N LEU A 81 0.41 -33.64 -24.79
CA LEU A 81 0.10 -34.41 -23.58
C LEU A 81 0.44 -35.92 -23.70
N ALA A 82 0.25 -36.50 -24.88
CA ALA A 82 0.46 -37.93 -25.10
C ALA A 82 1.91 -38.29 -25.41
N LEU A 83 2.63 -37.45 -26.16
CA LEU A 83 3.94 -37.78 -26.72
C LEU A 83 5.08 -36.93 -26.19
N GLN A 84 4.80 -35.74 -25.68
CA GLN A 84 5.80 -34.75 -25.24
C GLN A 84 5.29 -33.97 -23.99
N PRO A 85 4.85 -34.66 -22.92
CA PRO A 85 4.26 -33.99 -21.75
C PRO A 85 5.22 -33.00 -21.08
N GLU A 86 6.53 -33.21 -21.20
CA GLU A 86 7.57 -32.30 -20.74
C GLU A 86 7.53 -30.91 -21.40
N ASN A 87 6.99 -30.81 -22.62
CA ASN A 87 6.87 -29.54 -23.34
C ASN A 87 5.56 -28.79 -23.03
N LEU A 88 4.65 -29.38 -22.25
CA LEU A 88 3.32 -28.82 -22.01
C LEU A 88 3.38 -27.41 -21.39
N GLU A 89 4.20 -27.23 -20.36
CA GLU A 89 4.34 -25.95 -19.65
C GLU A 89 5.04 -24.87 -20.50
N ALA A 90 5.86 -25.29 -21.47
CA ALA A 90 6.54 -24.38 -22.40
C ALA A 90 5.63 -23.94 -23.56
N GLU A 91 4.78 -24.85 -24.06
CA GLU A 91 3.92 -24.59 -25.22
C GLU A 91 2.52 -24.05 -24.85
N PHE A 92 2.03 -24.36 -23.66
CA PHE A 92 0.69 -24.01 -23.19
C PHE A 92 0.73 -23.23 -21.87
N SER A 93 -0.10 -22.20 -21.79
CA SER A 93 -0.32 -21.49 -20.53
C SER A 93 -1.19 -22.35 -19.62
N VAL A 94 -0.57 -22.99 -18.62
CA VAL A 94 -1.26 -23.65 -17.52
C VAL A 94 -1.64 -22.60 -16.47
N GLU A 95 -2.82 -22.72 -15.87
CA GLU A 95 -3.23 -21.83 -14.79
C GLU A 95 -2.28 -22.00 -13.60
N PRO A 96 -1.69 -20.92 -13.06
CA PRO A 96 -0.75 -21.02 -11.96
C PRO A 96 -1.44 -21.49 -10.69
N GLU A 97 -0.77 -22.33 -9.92
CA GLU A 97 -1.26 -22.71 -8.59
C GLU A 97 -1.21 -21.50 -7.66
N ILE A 98 -2.34 -21.18 -7.05
CA ILE A 98 -2.44 -20.10 -6.07
C ILE A 98 -1.81 -20.60 -4.77
N PRO A 99 -0.78 -19.91 -4.22
CA PRO A 99 -0.12 -20.35 -3.01
C PRO A 99 -1.05 -20.28 -1.79
N GLU A 100 -0.80 -21.17 -0.83
CA GLU A 100 -1.57 -21.23 0.41
C GLU A 100 -1.46 -19.90 1.18
N GLY A 101 -2.61 -19.29 1.49
CA GLY A 101 -2.67 -17.98 2.15
C GLY A 101 -2.70 -16.76 1.23
N ALA A 102 -2.71 -16.95 -0.10
CA ALA A 102 -2.94 -15.84 -1.01
C ALA A 102 -4.37 -15.27 -0.87
N PHE A 103 -4.48 -13.94 -0.87
CA PHE A 103 -5.78 -13.27 -0.90
C PHE A 103 -6.39 -13.41 -2.30
N THR A 104 -7.34 -14.32 -2.44
CA THR A 104 -8.05 -14.57 -3.71
C THR A 104 -9.31 -13.72 -3.84
N THR A 105 -9.80 -13.13 -2.75
CA THR A 105 -11.03 -12.34 -2.74
C THR A 105 -10.87 -11.03 -1.98
N THR A 106 -11.67 -10.05 -2.37
CA THR A 106 -11.77 -8.75 -1.68
C THR A 106 -12.22 -8.91 -0.23
N ALA A 107 -13.06 -9.92 0.06
CA ALA A 107 -13.50 -10.24 1.42
C ALA A 107 -12.32 -10.67 2.30
N THR A 108 -11.50 -11.62 1.83
CA THR A 108 -10.31 -12.09 2.58
C THR A 108 -9.29 -10.99 2.83
N LEU A 109 -9.12 -10.07 1.87
CA LEU A 109 -8.23 -8.92 2.04
C LEU A 109 -8.77 -7.95 3.11
N ARG A 110 -10.09 -7.70 3.10
CA ARG A 110 -10.73 -6.80 4.05
C ARG A 110 -10.65 -7.33 5.48
N GLU A 111 -10.97 -8.61 5.68
CA GLU A 111 -10.88 -9.26 6.99
C GLU A 111 -9.46 -9.17 7.56
N PHE A 112 -8.44 -9.36 6.72
CA PHE A 112 -7.05 -9.21 7.14
C PHE A 112 -6.71 -7.77 7.55
N ILE A 113 -7.13 -6.78 6.75
CA ILE A 113 -6.92 -5.35 7.08
C ILE A 113 -7.64 -4.99 8.37
N ASP A 114 -8.88 -5.42 8.54
CA ASP A 114 -9.68 -5.11 9.73
C ASP A 114 -9.07 -5.77 10.98
N ALA A 115 -8.59 -7.02 10.87
CA ALA A 115 -7.88 -7.71 11.94
C ALA A 115 -6.54 -7.02 12.30
N HIS A 116 -5.80 -6.57 11.29
CA HIS A 116 -4.56 -5.81 11.50
C HIS A 116 -4.84 -4.47 12.18
N ASN A 117 -5.82 -3.71 11.68
CA ASN A 117 -6.22 -2.43 12.27
C ASN A 117 -6.72 -2.58 13.70
N ALA A 118 -7.42 -3.67 14.01
CA ALA A 118 -7.87 -3.98 15.37
C ALA A 118 -6.71 -4.35 16.32
N SER A 119 -5.57 -4.81 15.79
CA SER A 119 -4.37 -5.10 16.58
C SER A 119 -3.54 -3.86 16.91
N LEU A 120 -3.77 -2.75 16.20
CA LEU A 120 -3.04 -1.49 16.43
C LEU A 120 -3.49 -0.82 17.74
N PRO A 121 -2.60 -0.11 18.43
CA PRO A 121 -2.97 0.66 19.63
C PRO A 121 -4.06 1.68 19.32
N ALA A 122 -5.10 1.71 20.15
CA ALA A 122 -6.17 2.70 20.01
C ALA A 122 -5.61 4.12 20.20
N LEU A 123 -5.91 4.99 19.25
CA LEU A 123 -5.61 6.41 19.29
C LEU A 123 -6.58 7.13 20.24
N LEU A 124 -6.10 8.10 21.02
CA LEU A 124 -6.90 8.84 22.00
C LEU A 124 -8.04 9.62 21.33
N SER A 125 -9.31 9.43 21.69
CA SER A 125 -10.41 10.10 20.96
C SER A 125 -10.39 11.63 21.12
N ALA A 126 -11.11 12.35 20.25
CA ALA A 126 -11.22 13.81 20.37
C ALA A 126 -11.89 14.22 21.70
N ASP A 127 -12.85 13.41 22.18
CA ASP A 127 -13.53 13.64 23.44
C ASP A 127 -12.60 13.39 24.64
N ASP A 128 -11.75 12.35 24.58
CA ASP A 128 -10.75 12.08 25.63
C ASP A 128 -9.69 13.19 25.72
N ILE A 129 -9.19 13.66 24.57
CA ILE A 129 -8.24 14.78 24.53
C ILE A 129 -8.88 16.04 25.11
N LYS A 130 -10.15 16.30 24.76
CA LYS A 130 -10.90 17.44 25.27
C LYS A 130 -11.09 17.35 26.80
N ALA A 131 -11.41 16.16 27.31
CA ALA A 131 -11.56 15.93 28.75
C ALA A 131 -10.26 16.25 29.51
N LEU A 132 -9.11 15.81 29.00
CA LEU A 132 -7.80 16.13 29.61
C LEU A 132 -7.50 17.63 29.63
N GLN A 133 -7.90 18.36 28.59
CA GLN A 133 -7.73 19.81 28.52
C GLN A 133 -8.67 20.55 29.47
N GLU A 134 -9.92 20.08 29.59
CA GLU A 134 -10.88 20.64 30.54
C GLU A 134 -10.44 20.39 31.99
N GLU A 135 -9.91 19.20 32.28
CA GLU A 135 -9.31 18.88 33.58
C GLU A 135 -8.13 19.82 33.89
N TYR A 136 -7.22 20.02 32.93
CA TYR A 136 -6.13 20.99 33.10
C TYR A 136 -6.67 22.41 33.32
N ASN A 137 -7.62 22.86 32.51
CA ASN A 137 -8.23 24.19 32.66
C ASN A 137 -8.92 24.37 34.01
N ALA A 138 -9.49 23.30 34.59
CA ALA A 138 -10.09 23.34 35.92
C ALA A 138 -9.06 23.48 37.05
N THR A 139 -7.80 23.12 36.82
CA THR A 139 -6.70 23.34 37.79
C THR A 139 -6.15 24.77 37.77
N LEU A 140 -6.46 25.55 36.73
CA LEU A 140 -5.97 26.92 36.61
C LEU A 140 -6.70 27.88 37.58
N PRO A 141 -5.99 28.87 38.13
CA PRO A 141 -6.61 29.88 38.98
C PRO A 141 -7.66 30.69 38.18
N SER A 142 -8.86 30.84 38.75
CA SER A 142 -9.94 31.63 38.16
C SER A 142 -9.52 33.09 37.97
N GLN A 143 -9.80 33.65 36.80
CA GLN A 143 -9.60 35.08 36.56
C GLN A 143 -10.55 35.90 37.44
N MET A 144 -10.05 37.03 37.94
CA MET A 144 -10.83 37.94 38.76
C MET A 144 -11.90 38.64 37.90
N PRO A 145 -13.16 38.71 38.36
CA PRO A 145 -14.24 39.26 37.56
C PRO A 145 -14.08 40.78 37.39
N LEU A 146 -14.31 41.25 36.17
CA LEU A 146 -14.44 42.68 35.86
C LEU A 146 -15.89 43.08 36.19
N GLY A 147 -16.18 43.34 37.46
CA GLY A 147 -17.52 43.70 37.96
C GLY A 147 -18.29 44.68 37.06
N ALA A 148 -19.62 44.54 37.04
CA ALA A 148 -20.51 45.38 36.24
C ALA A 148 -20.69 46.77 36.87
N SER A 149 -20.62 46.84 38.21
CA SER A 149 -20.72 48.06 39.00
C SER A 149 -19.38 48.46 39.66
N VAL A 150 -19.32 49.71 40.15
CA VAL A 150 -18.14 50.24 40.86
C VAL A 150 -17.89 49.43 42.15
N ASP A 151 -18.94 49.03 42.86
CA ASP A 151 -18.83 48.28 44.11
C ASP A 151 -18.35 46.83 43.87
N GLU A 152 -18.83 46.17 42.82
CA GLU A 152 -18.38 44.81 42.44
C GLU A 152 -16.92 44.80 41.97
N THR A 153 -16.51 45.83 41.23
CA THR A 153 -15.10 45.98 40.82
C THR A 153 -14.19 46.30 42.00
N TYR A 154 -14.67 47.07 42.97
CA TYR A 154 -13.93 47.36 44.20
C TYR A 154 -13.74 46.08 45.04
N ALA A 155 -14.77 45.25 45.21
CA ALA A 155 -14.66 43.96 45.92
C ALA A 155 -13.65 43.01 45.25
N SER A 156 -13.61 43.01 43.92
CA SER A 156 -12.64 42.21 43.16
C SER A 156 -11.22 42.79 43.25
N TYR A 157 -11.09 44.11 43.40
CA TYR A 157 -9.83 44.81 43.54
C TYR A 157 -9.21 44.62 44.94
N GLU A 158 -10.00 44.60 46.01
CA GLU A 158 -9.51 44.32 47.38
C GLU A 158 -8.95 42.90 47.55
N GLN A 159 -9.43 41.95 46.73
CA GLN A 159 -8.95 40.57 46.72
C GLN A 159 -7.65 40.38 45.91
N LEU A 160 -7.17 41.41 45.21
CA LEU A 160 -5.89 41.36 44.50
C LEU A 160 -4.71 41.33 45.49
N PRO A 161 -3.57 40.72 45.13
CA PRO A 161 -2.34 40.88 45.90
C PRO A 161 -1.94 42.37 46.01
N GLU A 162 -1.34 42.76 47.14
CA GLU A 162 -0.95 44.16 47.41
C GLU A 162 -0.09 44.79 46.29
N GLU A 163 0.71 43.98 45.58
CA GLU A 163 1.55 44.42 44.45
C GLU A 163 0.75 44.98 43.25
N PHE A 164 -0.51 44.57 43.10
CA PHE A 164 -1.43 44.99 42.05
C PHE A 164 -2.46 46.02 42.53
N GLN A 165 -2.49 46.33 43.83
CA GLN A 165 -3.34 47.37 44.41
C GLN A 165 -2.70 48.77 44.31
N ARG A 166 -2.46 49.24 43.07
CA ARG A 166 -1.65 50.44 42.79
C ARG A 166 -2.40 51.78 42.81
N ILE A 167 -3.65 51.82 43.26
CA ILE A 167 -4.43 53.07 43.37
C ILE A 167 -4.05 53.77 44.68
N GLU A 168 -3.49 54.97 44.58
CA GLU A 168 -3.06 55.80 45.73
C GLU A 168 -4.22 56.08 46.70
N ASN A 169 -4.02 55.73 47.98
CA ASN A 169 -4.95 56.01 49.08
C ASN A 169 -5.17 57.53 49.23
N GLY A 170 -6.21 58.05 48.59
CA GLY A 170 -6.54 59.49 48.56
C GLY A 170 -7.16 60.00 47.25
N THR A 171 -7.09 59.23 46.16
CA THR A 171 -7.81 59.52 44.91
C THR A 171 -9.06 58.65 44.78
N LYS A 172 -10.13 59.15 44.14
CA LYS A 172 -11.36 58.36 43.94
C LYS A 172 -11.01 57.09 43.15
N HIS A 173 -11.22 55.92 43.73
CA HIS A 173 -11.16 54.64 43.02
C HIS A 173 -12.18 54.65 41.89
N THR A 174 -11.74 55.01 40.68
CA THR A 174 -12.59 54.98 39.50
C THR A 174 -12.69 53.54 39.00
N ALA A 175 -13.87 53.14 38.52
CA ALA A 175 -14.07 51.81 37.95
C ALA A 175 -13.04 51.49 36.84
N THR A 176 -12.62 52.50 36.08
CA THR A 176 -11.60 52.34 35.04
C THR A 176 -10.23 51.98 35.61
N ALA A 177 -9.78 52.64 36.68
CA ALA A 177 -8.50 52.35 37.31
C ALA A 177 -8.49 50.97 37.99
N MET A 178 -9.58 50.61 38.67
CA MET A 178 -9.73 49.28 39.30
C MET A 178 -9.76 48.16 38.26
N LYS A 179 -10.52 48.34 37.17
CA LYS A 179 -10.54 47.39 36.04
C LYS A 179 -9.18 47.25 35.37
N ALA A 180 -8.39 48.31 35.29
CA ALA A 180 -7.03 48.26 34.74
C ALA A 180 -6.12 47.38 35.61
N CYS A 181 -6.14 47.56 36.94
CA CYS A 181 -5.36 46.76 37.87
C CYS A 181 -5.77 45.28 37.85
N ILE A 182 -7.09 44.99 37.83
CA ILE A 182 -7.63 43.63 37.69
C ILE A 182 -7.19 43.00 36.37
N LYS A 183 -7.18 43.77 35.28
CA LYS A 183 -6.75 43.29 33.95
C LYS A 183 -5.25 42.98 33.90
N GLU A 184 -4.42 43.79 34.57
CA GLU A 184 -2.98 43.52 34.71
C GLU A 184 -2.73 42.21 35.47
N TYR A 185 -3.43 42.00 36.60
CA TYR A 185 -3.33 40.75 37.35
C TYR A 185 -3.82 39.55 36.52
N ASN A 186 -4.99 39.64 35.89
CA ASN A 186 -5.51 38.56 35.05
C ASN A 186 -4.58 38.23 33.87
N ALA A 187 -3.80 39.19 33.37
CA ALA A 187 -2.80 38.96 32.33
C ALA A 187 -1.56 38.19 32.83
N THR A 188 -1.33 38.14 34.15
CA THR A 188 -0.25 37.33 34.76
C THR A 188 -0.65 35.87 34.99
N LEU A 189 -1.94 35.56 34.96
CA LEU A 189 -2.45 34.20 35.15
C LEU A 189 -2.28 33.38 33.86
N PRO A 190 -2.02 32.06 33.97
CA PRO A 190 -1.97 31.20 32.80
C PRO A 190 -3.32 31.20 32.07
N ALA A 191 -3.29 31.37 30.75
CA ALA A 191 -4.51 31.33 29.94
C ALA A 191 -5.01 29.87 29.80
N PRO A 192 -6.33 29.63 29.88
CA PRO A 192 -6.89 28.32 29.60
C PRO A 192 -6.66 27.93 28.14
N VAL A 193 -6.39 26.64 27.90
CA VAL A 193 -6.23 26.10 26.56
C VAL A 193 -7.57 25.96 25.86
N LYS A 194 -7.56 26.00 24.51
CA LYS A 194 -8.78 25.86 23.73
C LYS A 194 -9.22 24.39 23.68
N THR A 195 -10.50 24.16 23.99
CA THR A 195 -11.13 22.82 24.00
C THR A 195 -12.10 22.60 22.84
N SER A 196 -11.89 23.31 21.73
CA SER A 196 -12.72 23.24 20.53
C SER A 196 -11.88 23.11 19.25
N GLY A 197 -12.36 22.31 18.30
CA GLY A 197 -11.71 22.12 17.01
C GLY A 197 -11.67 20.65 16.56
N SER A 198 -10.85 20.37 15.54
CA SER A 198 -10.53 18.99 15.13
C SER A 198 -9.64 18.30 16.16
N ARG A 199 -9.54 16.96 16.08
CA ARG A 199 -8.61 16.17 16.91
C ARG A 199 -7.19 16.73 16.86
N ASP A 200 -6.71 17.10 15.67
CA ASP A 200 -5.34 17.63 15.49
C ASP A 200 -5.16 18.98 16.20
N ALA A 201 -6.16 19.87 16.11
CA ALA A 201 -6.14 21.14 16.84
C ALA A 201 -6.15 20.92 18.36
N LEU A 202 -6.87 19.90 18.84
CA LEU A 202 -6.85 19.51 20.25
C LEU A 202 -5.47 18.92 20.64
N LEU A 203 -4.84 18.09 19.81
CA LEU A 203 -3.49 17.57 20.08
C LEU A 203 -2.44 18.69 20.14
N GLU A 204 -2.52 19.70 19.29
CA GLU A 204 -1.64 20.88 19.35
C GLU A 204 -1.79 21.64 20.68
N GLN A 205 -3.03 21.80 21.17
CA GLN A 205 -3.27 22.42 22.47
C GLN A 205 -2.80 21.54 23.63
N LEU A 206 -2.97 20.21 23.51
CA LEU A 206 -2.47 19.26 24.50
C LEU A 206 -0.95 19.26 24.56
N ALA A 207 -0.25 19.50 23.44
CA ALA A 207 1.21 19.55 23.40
C ALA A 207 1.80 20.68 24.27
N ILE A 208 1.04 21.76 24.49
CA ILE A 208 1.43 22.86 25.38
C ILE A 208 1.36 22.42 26.85
N ILE A 209 0.44 21.51 27.19
CA ILE A 209 0.19 21.04 28.56
C ILE A 209 1.06 19.82 28.89
N ASN A 210 1.06 18.84 27.99
CA ASN A 210 1.69 17.54 28.16
C ASN A 210 2.27 17.05 26.82
N PRO A 211 3.51 17.46 26.48
CA PRO A 211 4.16 17.06 25.24
C PRO A 211 4.46 15.56 25.17
N ASP A 212 4.68 14.90 26.32
CA ASP A 212 5.04 13.47 26.36
C ASP A 212 3.87 12.59 25.92
N LEU A 213 2.64 12.94 26.32
CA LEU A 213 1.44 12.22 25.92
C LEU A 213 1.19 12.36 24.41
N VAL A 214 1.42 13.56 23.86
CA VAL A 214 1.32 13.79 22.41
C VAL A 214 2.39 13.00 21.64
N ALA A 215 3.61 12.89 22.17
CA ALA A 215 4.67 12.08 21.58
C ALA A 215 4.32 10.58 21.58
N GLN A 216 3.70 10.08 22.66
CA GLN A 216 3.20 8.70 22.72
C GLN A 216 2.08 8.45 21.70
N GLU A 217 1.16 9.40 21.53
CA GLU A 217 0.11 9.29 20.50
C GLU A 217 0.69 9.31 19.08
N ALA A 218 1.69 10.14 18.80
CA ALA A 218 2.36 10.18 17.51
C ALA A 218 3.05 8.85 17.15
N GLN A 219 3.55 8.12 18.15
CA GLN A 219 4.14 6.79 17.96
C GLN A 219 3.11 5.71 17.63
N LYS A 220 1.84 5.86 18.06
CA LYS A 220 0.76 4.90 17.76
C LYS A 220 0.24 5.03 16.33
N SER A 221 0.42 6.20 15.71
CA SER A 221 0.03 6.47 14.33
C SER A 221 1.10 6.14 13.29
N SER A 222 2.28 5.67 13.71
CA SER A 222 3.39 5.26 12.84
C SER A 222 3.43 3.76 12.63
#